data_AF-A0A7Y2ENR9-F1
#
_entry.id   AF-A0A7Y2ENR9-F1
#
_cell.length_a   1.000
_cell.length_b   1.000
_cell.length_c   1.000
_cell.angle_alpha   90.00
_cell.angle_beta   90.00
_cell.angle_gamma   90.00
#
_symmetry.space_group_name_H-M   'P 1'
#
loop_
_entity.id
_entity.type
_entity.pdbx_description
1 polymer ?
#
loop_
_entity_poly.entity_id
_entity_poly.type
_entity_poly.pdbx_seq_one_letter_code
_entity_poly.pdbx_strand_id
1 'polypeptide(L)'
;MHIEQRSAAELAAQLAQAEADYDALAARNLSLDLTRGKPGAQQVALSDALDGILGGNYRAADGTDVRNYGGLTGLPEAKTLFGKMLGVPAAEVLIGGNSSLQLMYTTVEFALSEGLRGPATAWGNEDVVKFICPVPGYDRHFAVCEHLGIELVTVPILETGPDMDAVEALVRDDPYVRGMWCVPRFSNPTGCVYSDATVERIAKLGLIAPDHFIVMWDNAYAVHTLYDDAPKLASIRAYCEQHGTLDSVFQYGSTSKVTFAGAGVAFLSSSPANLQALEDHLAYQTIGPDKVNQLRHVKFLRDGTQLAR
;
A
#
# COMPACT_ATOMS: atom_id res chain seq x y z
N MET A 1 30.21 -7.06 -15.54
CA MET A 1 31.13 -6.85 -16.68
C MET A 1 31.36 -5.35 -16.79
N HIS A 2 32.59 -4.88 -16.60
CA HIS A 2 32.91 -3.44 -16.68
C HIS A 2 33.18 -3.06 -18.14
N ILE A 3 32.13 -2.68 -18.87
CA ILE A 3 32.21 -2.29 -20.29
C ILE A 3 33.08 -1.04 -20.44
N GLU A 4 33.00 -0.14 -19.46
CA GLU A 4 33.72 1.12 -19.36
C GLU A 4 35.24 0.98 -19.19
N GLN A 5 35.73 -0.22 -18.85
CA GLN A 5 37.16 -0.50 -18.62
C GLN A 5 37.84 -1.24 -19.78
N ARG A 6 37.14 -1.48 -20.89
CA ARG A 6 37.63 -2.32 -22.00
C ARG A 6 38.23 -1.51 -23.14
N SER A 7 39.16 -2.13 -23.86
CA SER A 7 39.69 -1.59 -25.10
C SER A 7 38.66 -1.64 -26.23
N ALA A 8 38.84 -0.80 -27.25
CA ALA A 8 37.96 -0.78 -28.41
C ALA A 8 37.91 -2.13 -29.15
N ALA A 9 39.02 -2.87 -29.20
CA ALA A 9 39.08 -4.18 -29.85
C ALA A 9 38.25 -5.24 -29.09
N GLU A 10 38.33 -5.22 -27.75
CA GLU A 10 37.52 -6.11 -26.92
C GLU A 10 36.03 -5.78 -27.02
N LEU A 11 35.67 -4.50 -27.05
CA LEU A 11 34.28 -4.07 -27.22
C LEU A 11 33.73 -4.47 -28.59
N ALA A 12 34.51 -4.34 -29.67
CA ALA A 12 34.10 -4.76 -31.00
C ALA A 12 33.83 -6.28 -31.09
N ALA A 13 34.69 -7.09 -30.46
CA ALA A 13 34.49 -8.54 -30.41
C ALA A 13 33.23 -8.91 -29.59
N GLN A 14 32.97 -8.22 -28.49
CA GLN A 14 31.79 -8.43 -27.67
C GLN A 14 30.50 -7.98 -28.34
N LEU A 15 30.53 -6.87 -29.07
CA LEU A 15 29.40 -6.40 -29.86
C LEU A 15 29.01 -7.45 -30.90
N ALA A 16 29.99 -7.97 -31.67
CA ALA A 16 29.73 -9.01 -32.66
C ALA A 16 29.12 -10.27 -32.04
N GLN A 17 29.56 -10.66 -30.83
CA GLN A 17 28.95 -11.78 -30.11
C GLN A 17 27.52 -11.46 -29.64
N ALA A 18 27.28 -10.27 -29.09
CA ALA A 18 25.96 -9.85 -28.62
C ALA A 18 24.95 -9.73 -29.77
N GLU A 19 25.38 -9.27 -30.95
CA GLU A 19 24.58 -9.25 -32.17
C GLU A 19 24.22 -10.67 -32.61
N ALA A 20 25.19 -11.59 -32.64
CA ALA A 20 24.94 -13.00 -32.95
C ALA A 20 23.98 -13.66 -31.94
N ASP A 21 24.13 -13.38 -30.63
CA ASP A 21 23.25 -13.87 -29.58
C ASP A 21 21.83 -13.29 -29.73
N TYR A 22 21.71 -12.01 -30.11
CA TYR A 22 20.44 -11.35 -30.38
C TYR A 22 19.74 -11.97 -31.60
N ASP A 23 20.44 -12.16 -32.72
CA ASP A 23 19.88 -12.78 -33.92
C ASP A 23 19.43 -14.22 -33.64
N ALA A 24 20.23 -14.98 -32.90
CA ALA A 24 19.85 -16.33 -32.46
C ALA A 24 18.62 -16.32 -31.55
N LEU A 25 18.50 -15.33 -30.65
CA LEU A 25 17.33 -15.16 -29.79
C LEU A 25 16.09 -14.75 -30.60
N ALA A 26 16.22 -13.80 -31.52
CA ALA A 26 15.15 -13.33 -32.39
C ALA A 26 14.61 -14.45 -33.29
N ALA A 27 15.50 -15.29 -33.84
CA ALA A 27 15.14 -16.44 -34.66
C ALA A 27 14.28 -17.48 -33.92
N ARG A 28 14.27 -17.48 -32.57
CA ARG A 28 13.40 -18.34 -31.76
C ARG A 28 11.93 -17.89 -31.75
N ASN A 29 11.60 -16.70 -32.28
CA ASN A 29 10.23 -16.17 -32.37
C ASN A 29 9.46 -16.29 -31.04
N LEU A 30 10.13 -15.93 -29.93
CA LEU A 30 9.57 -16.07 -28.58
C LEU A 30 8.43 -15.06 -28.36
N SER A 31 7.39 -15.49 -27.65
CA SER A 31 6.30 -14.62 -27.15
C SER A 31 6.26 -14.73 -25.62
N LEU A 32 7.16 -13.99 -24.97
CA LEU A 32 7.32 -13.96 -23.51
C LEU A 32 7.01 -12.57 -22.97
N ASP A 33 6.45 -12.50 -21.76
CA ASP A 33 6.00 -11.26 -21.13
C ASP A 33 6.41 -11.22 -19.65
N LEU A 34 7.34 -10.30 -19.34
CA LEU A 34 7.87 -10.03 -17.99
C LEU A 34 7.23 -8.78 -17.35
N THR A 35 6.14 -8.24 -17.91
CA THR A 35 5.52 -6.98 -17.42
C THR A 35 4.45 -7.20 -16.35
N ARG A 36 4.02 -8.45 -16.14
CA ARG A 36 2.83 -8.76 -15.34
C ARG A 36 3.19 -9.02 -13.88
N GLY A 37 3.14 -7.99 -13.04
CA GLY A 37 3.26 -8.08 -11.57
C GLY A 37 2.04 -8.71 -10.86
N LYS A 38 1.53 -9.85 -11.35
CA LYS A 38 0.35 -10.55 -10.83
C LYS A 38 0.66 -12.02 -10.47
N PRO A 39 -0.10 -12.64 -9.55
CA PRO A 39 0.11 -14.03 -9.19
C PRO A 39 -0.01 -14.98 -10.40
N GLY A 40 0.82 -16.03 -10.42
CA GLY A 40 0.71 -17.12 -11.38
C GLY A 40 -0.47 -18.05 -11.07
N ALA A 41 -0.89 -18.87 -12.05
CA ALA A 41 -2.05 -19.75 -11.90
C ALA A 41 -1.97 -20.69 -10.68
N GLN A 42 -0.78 -21.25 -10.40
CA GLN A 42 -0.57 -22.11 -9.24
C GLN A 42 -0.73 -21.37 -7.91
N GLN A 43 -0.33 -20.09 -7.83
CA GLN A 43 -0.50 -19.28 -6.64
C GLN A 43 -1.98 -18.96 -6.40
N VAL A 44 -2.72 -18.65 -7.47
CA VAL A 44 -4.17 -18.40 -7.39
C VAL A 44 -4.91 -19.65 -6.91
N ALA A 45 -4.55 -20.83 -7.42
CA ALA A 45 -5.18 -22.10 -7.06
C ALA A 45 -5.08 -22.46 -5.56
N LEU A 46 -4.10 -21.90 -4.84
CA LEU A 46 -4.00 -22.07 -3.38
C LEU A 46 -5.24 -21.54 -2.64
N SER A 47 -5.98 -20.61 -3.27
CA SER A 47 -7.16 -19.96 -2.71
C SER A 47 -8.49 -20.48 -3.27
N ASP A 48 -8.49 -21.54 -4.08
CA ASP A 48 -9.71 -22.12 -4.68
C ASP A 48 -10.75 -22.49 -3.61
N ALA A 49 -10.31 -22.84 -2.41
CA ALA A 49 -11.19 -23.16 -1.29
C ALA A 49 -12.04 -21.97 -0.82
N LEU A 50 -11.80 -20.73 -1.26
CA LEU A 50 -12.73 -19.59 -1.06
C LEU A 50 -14.07 -19.83 -1.75
N ASP A 51 -14.09 -20.58 -2.84
CA ASP A 51 -15.34 -20.99 -3.48
C ASP A 51 -16.08 -21.99 -2.59
N GLY A 52 -17.37 -21.75 -2.37
CA GLY A 52 -18.19 -22.58 -1.48
C GLY A 52 -17.85 -22.57 0.03
N ILE A 53 -16.79 -21.88 0.49
CA ILE A 53 -16.30 -21.99 1.89
C ILE A 53 -17.33 -21.68 2.99
N LEU A 54 -18.32 -20.84 2.68
CA LEU A 54 -19.36 -20.52 3.65
C LEU A 54 -20.29 -21.70 3.92
N GLY A 55 -20.45 -22.61 2.96
CA GLY A 55 -21.32 -23.79 3.10
C GLY A 55 -22.76 -23.44 3.48
N GLY A 56 -23.28 -22.28 3.02
CA GLY A 56 -24.60 -21.76 3.39
C GLY A 56 -24.66 -21.05 4.75
N ASN A 57 -23.57 -20.99 5.51
CA ASN A 57 -23.50 -20.25 6.77
C ASN A 57 -23.00 -18.82 6.57
N TYR A 58 -23.94 -17.88 6.51
CA TYR A 58 -23.74 -16.44 6.33
C TYR A 58 -23.82 -15.64 7.65
N ARG A 59 -23.56 -16.28 8.79
CA ARG A 59 -23.55 -15.60 10.09
C ARG A 59 -22.12 -15.19 10.45
N ALA A 60 -21.95 -13.90 10.71
CA ALA A 60 -20.75 -13.35 11.33
C ALA A 60 -20.66 -13.76 12.81
N ALA A 61 -19.50 -13.52 13.42
CA ALA A 61 -19.25 -13.88 14.82
C ALA A 61 -20.19 -13.17 15.82
N ASP A 62 -20.64 -11.96 15.48
CA ASP A 62 -21.59 -11.16 16.28
C ASP A 62 -23.07 -11.50 15.99
N GLY A 63 -23.34 -12.48 15.11
CA GLY A 63 -24.68 -12.88 14.70
C GLY A 63 -25.24 -12.15 13.47
N THR A 64 -24.52 -11.16 12.93
CA THR A 64 -24.90 -10.41 11.72
C THR A 64 -25.13 -11.36 10.54
N ASP A 65 -26.25 -11.18 9.82
CA ASP A 65 -26.47 -11.83 8.53
C ASP A 65 -25.74 -11.05 7.44
N VAL A 66 -24.62 -11.57 6.95
CA VAL A 66 -23.74 -10.83 6.04
C VAL A 66 -24.35 -10.58 4.65
N ARG A 67 -25.52 -11.17 4.37
CA ARG A 67 -26.27 -11.01 3.11
C ARG A 67 -27.12 -9.74 3.06
N ASN A 68 -27.30 -9.05 4.19
CA ASN A 68 -28.12 -7.84 4.25
C ASN A 68 -27.26 -6.57 4.42
N TYR A 69 -27.88 -5.40 4.25
CA TYR A 69 -27.25 -4.10 4.39
C TYR A 69 -26.79 -3.78 5.83
N GLY A 70 -25.92 -2.79 5.96
CA GLY A 70 -25.35 -2.30 7.22
C GLY A 70 -23.90 -2.73 7.45
N GLY A 71 -23.20 -2.01 8.33
CA GLY A 71 -21.80 -2.26 8.69
C GLY A 71 -20.81 -1.58 7.75
N LEU A 72 -20.75 -0.25 7.80
CA LEU A 72 -19.95 0.59 6.90
C LEU A 72 -18.43 0.33 7.01
N THR A 73 -17.96 -0.06 8.20
CA THR A 73 -16.53 -0.24 8.47
C THR A 73 -16.05 -1.70 8.43
N GLY A 74 -16.94 -2.63 8.06
CA GLY A 74 -16.66 -4.06 7.93
C GLY A 74 -16.83 -4.90 9.19
N LEU A 75 -16.68 -6.21 9.05
CA LEU A 75 -16.93 -7.20 10.10
C LEU A 75 -15.90 -7.15 11.24
N PRO A 76 -16.31 -7.29 12.53
CA PRO A 76 -15.38 -7.32 13.66
C PRO A 76 -14.27 -8.37 13.54
N GLU A 77 -14.61 -9.57 13.07
CA GLU A 77 -13.64 -10.66 12.86
C GLU A 77 -12.66 -10.36 11.71
N ALA A 78 -13.09 -9.62 10.68
CA ALA A 78 -12.23 -9.18 9.59
C ALA A 78 -11.25 -8.10 10.08
N LYS A 79 -11.73 -7.13 10.87
CA LYS A 79 -10.88 -6.12 11.53
C LYS A 79 -9.81 -6.77 12.40
N THR A 80 -10.19 -7.80 13.15
CA THR A 80 -9.25 -8.56 13.99
C THR A 80 -8.18 -9.27 13.17
N LEU A 81 -8.57 -9.95 12.09
CA LEU A 81 -7.65 -10.65 11.21
C LEU A 81 -6.68 -9.69 10.51
N PHE A 82 -7.19 -8.63 9.89
CA PHE A 82 -6.37 -7.73 9.09
C PHE A 82 -5.60 -6.71 9.95
N GLY A 83 -6.07 -6.41 11.16
CA GLY A 83 -5.28 -5.70 12.17
C GLY A 83 -4.00 -6.45 12.55
N LYS A 84 -4.06 -7.78 12.69
CA LYS A 84 -2.84 -8.61 12.87
C LYS A 84 -1.89 -8.51 11.67
N MET A 85 -2.41 -8.45 10.45
CA MET A 85 -1.58 -8.31 9.23
C MET A 85 -0.85 -6.97 9.19
N LEU A 86 -1.50 -5.89 9.64
CA LEU A 86 -0.92 -4.55 9.71
C LEU A 86 -0.08 -4.30 10.98
N GLY A 87 -0.27 -5.13 12.03
CA GLY A 87 0.37 -4.93 13.32
C GLY A 87 -0.28 -3.83 14.17
N VAL A 88 -1.61 -3.70 14.09
CA VAL A 88 -2.41 -2.64 14.71
C VAL A 88 -3.65 -3.21 15.44
N PRO A 89 -4.23 -2.49 16.42
CA PRO A 89 -5.45 -2.91 17.10
C PRO A 89 -6.65 -2.99 16.14
N ALA A 90 -7.55 -3.95 16.34
CA ALA A 90 -8.75 -4.11 15.50
C ALA A 90 -9.67 -2.88 15.50
N ALA A 91 -9.69 -2.11 16.59
CA ALA A 91 -10.47 -0.87 16.69
C ALA A 91 -9.97 0.23 15.74
N GLU A 92 -8.72 0.13 15.29
CA GLU A 92 -8.09 1.10 14.39
C GLU A 92 -8.11 0.60 12.93
N VAL A 93 -8.98 -0.35 12.59
CA VAL A 93 -9.05 -0.95 11.24
C VAL A 93 -10.41 -0.68 10.60
N LEU A 94 -10.36 -0.25 9.34
CA LEU A 94 -11.51 -0.18 8.44
C LEU A 94 -11.31 -1.19 7.30
N ILE A 95 -12.34 -1.99 7.03
CA ILE A 95 -12.34 -2.94 5.91
C ILE A 95 -13.08 -2.33 4.73
N GLY A 96 -12.41 -2.27 3.58
CA GLY A 96 -12.97 -1.78 2.34
C GLY A 96 -13.50 -2.89 1.42
N GLY A 97 -13.54 -2.57 0.13
CA GLY A 97 -13.84 -3.51 -0.94
C GLY A 97 -12.64 -4.39 -1.31
N ASN A 98 -12.43 -4.59 -2.61
CA ASN A 98 -11.38 -5.45 -3.14
C ASN A 98 -10.04 -4.75 -3.42
N SER A 99 -9.96 -3.42 -3.29
CA SER A 99 -8.82 -2.62 -3.76
C SER A 99 -8.32 -1.64 -2.70
N SER A 100 -7.08 -1.81 -2.24
CA SER A 100 -6.45 -0.82 -1.34
C SER A 100 -6.10 0.46 -2.09
N LEU A 101 -5.83 0.38 -3.39
CA LEU A 101 -5.64 1.57 -4.24
C LEU A 101 -6.92 2.42 -4.30
N GLN A 102 -8.11 1.81 -4.26
CA GLN A 102 -9.37 2.55 -4.14
C GLN A 102 -9.42 3.29 -2.79
N LEU A 103 -9.08 2.62 -1.69
CA LEU A 103 -9.04 3.26 -0.37
C LEU A 103 -8.03 4.42 -0.31
N MET A 104 -6.85 4.24 -0.91
CA MET A 104 -5.85 5.31 -1.04
C MET A 104 -6.39 6.48 -1.87
N TYR A 105 -7.00 6.20 -3.02
CA TYR A 105 -7.63 7.21 -3.86
C TYR A 105 -8.69 8.00 -3.08
N THR A 106 -9.61 7.30 -2.41
CA THR A 106 -10.65 7.94 -1.58
C THR A 106 -10.04 8.80 -0.47
N THR A 107 -8.94 8.36 0.15
CA THR A 107 -8.29 9.17 1.20
C THR A 107 -7.71 10.47 0.64
N VAL A 108 -7.00 10.40 -0.49
CA VAL A 108 -6.37 11.56 -1.13
C VAL A 108 -7.44 12.50 -1.69
N GLU A 109 -8.45 11.96 -2.37
CA GLU A 109 -9.55 12.75 -2.92
C GLU A 109 -10.34 13.45 -1.80
N PHE A 110 -10.71 12.73 -0.74
CA PHE A 110 -11.40 13.31 0.41
C PHE A 110 -10.58 14.43 1.08
N ALA A 111 -9.29 14.21 1.30
CA ALA A 111 -8.41 15.23 1.87
C ALA A 111 -8.25 16.46 0.94
N LEU A 112 -8.29 16.24 -0.38
CA LEU A 112 -8.22 17.30 -1.38
C LEU A 112 -9.52 18.10 -1.48
N SER A 113 -10.68 17.45 -1.53
CA SER A 113 -11.96 18.07 -1.87
C SER A 113 -12.74 18.59 -0.65
N GLU A 114 -12.74 17.85 0.47
CA GLU A 114 -13.56 18.17 1.65
C GLU A 114 -12.71 18.39 2.91
N GLY A 115 -11.51 17.83 2.98
CA GLY A 115 -10.58 17.95 4.10
C GLY A 115 -10.91 17.01 5.26
N LEU A 116 -9.88 16.34 5.79
CA LEU A 116 -10.02 15.33 6.86
C LEU A 116 -10.53 15.88 8.20
N ARG A 117 -10.53 17.20 8.37
CA ARG A 117 -11.00 17.90 9.57
C ARG A 117 -11.98 19.02 9.19
N GLY A 118 -12.73 18.82 8.11
CA GLY A 118 -13.76 19.72 7.60
C GLY A 118 -13.27 20.66 6.50
N PRO A 119 -14.21 21.41 5.86
CA PRO A 119 -13.96 22.11 4.59
C PRO A 119 -12.78 23.09 4.58
N ALA A 120 -12.49 23.73 5.71
CA ALA A 120 -11.35 24.66 5.82
C ALA A 120 -9.98 23.96 5.68
N THR A 121 -9.94 22.64 5.92
CA THR A 121 -8.73 21.81 5.91
C THR A 121 -8.50 21.10 4.58
N ALA A 122 -9.41 21.29 3.62
CA ALA A 122 -9.31 20.71 2.28
C ALA A 122 -8.06 21.27 1.57
N TRP A 123 -7.23 20.39 1.01
CA TRP A 123 -6.03 20.83 0.32
C TRP A 123 -6.35 21.64 -0.94
N GLY A 124 -7.51 21.41 -1.56
CA GLY A 124 -7.98 22.14 -2.74
C GLY A 124 -8.35 23.61 -2.47
N ASN A 125 -8.25 24.08 -1.22
CA ASN A 125 -8.30 25.51 -0.91
C ASN A 125 -6.99 26.23 -1.31
N GLU A 126 -5.92 25.50 -1.61
CA GLU A 126 -4.64 26.02 -2.10
C GLU A 126 -4.55 25.88 -3.62
N ASP A 127 -3.83 26.81 -4.27
CA ASP A 127 -3.57 26.73 -5.72
C ASP A 127 -2.64 25.57 -6.11
N VAL A 128 -1.84 25.08 -5.16
CA VAL A 128 -0.83 24.04 -5.37
C VAL A 128 -0.86 23.04 -4.23
N VAL A 129 -0.84 21.75 -4.58
CA VAL A 129 -0.71 20.63 -3.64
C VAL A 129 0.42 19.73 -4.13
N LYS A 130 1.35 19.38 -3.24
CA LYS A 130 2.52 18.57 -3.56
C LYS A 130 2.57 17.27 -2.76
N PHE A 131 3.02 16.20 -3.39
CA PHE A 131 3.27 14.90 -2.77
C PHE A 131 4.72 14.45 -2.95
N ILE A 132 5.35 14.04 -1.84
CA ILE A 132 6.67 13.43 -1.86
C ILE A 132 6.57 12.00 -2.38
N CYS A 133 7.36 11.69 -3.39
CA CYS A 133 7.33 10.45 -4.15
C CYS A 133 8.72 9.80 -4.17
N PRO A 134 9.00 8.83 -3.28
CA PRO A 134 10.23 8.04 -3.35
C PRO A 134 10.36 7.32 -4.70
N VAL A 135 11.53 7.44 -5.35
CA VAL A 135 11.81 6.83 -6.65
C VAL A 135 13.10 5.99 -6.66
N PRO A 136 13.14 4.86 -7.41
CA PRO A 136 12.03 4.23 -8.12
C PRO A 136 10.88 3.81 -7.20
N GLY A 137 9.64 3.95 -7.66
CA GLY A 137 8.45 3.69 -6.85
C GLY A 137 7.26 3.18 -7.67
N TYR A 138 6.08 3.14 -7.04
CA TYR A 138 4.91 2.52 -7.64
C TYR A 138 4.15 3.48 -8.57
N ASP A 139 4.10 3.14 -9.85
CA ASP A 139 3.42 3.91 -10.91
C ASP A 139 1.98 4.32 -10.57
N ARG A 140 1.19 3.44 -9.94
CA ARG A 140 -0.20 3.76 -9.60
C ARG A 140 -0.35 4.77 -8.47
N HIS A 141 0.61 4.89 -7.55
CA HIS A 141 0.60 5.97 -6.56
C HIS A 141 0.79 7.32 -7.26
N PHE A 142 1.74 7.39 -8.20
CA PHE A 142 2.00 8.60 -8.97
C PHE A 142 0.82 8.97 -9.86
N ALA A 143 0.21 7.99 -10.53
CA ALA A 143 -0.96 8.21 -11.38
C ALA A 143 -2.18 8.75 -10.62
N VAL A 144 -2.36 8.41 -9.34
CA VAL A 144 -3.43 9.01 -8.50
C VAL A 144 -3.19 10.50 -8.32
N CYS A 145 -1.95 10.89 -7.96
CA CYS A 145 -1.59 12.29 -7.80
C CYS A 145 -1.70 13.05 -9.13
N GLU A 146 -1.16 12.52 -10.23
CA GLU A 146 -1.26 13.15 -11.56
C GLU A 146 -2.73 13.34 -11.99
N HIS A 147 -3.58 12.34 -11.75
CA HIS A 147 -5.01 12.42 -12.08
C HIS A 147 -5.73 13.51 -11.28
N LEU A 148 -5.37 13.68 -10.02
CA LEU A 148 -5.95 14.68 -9.11
C LEU A 148 -5.28 16.06 -9.23
N GLY A 149 -4.32 16.23 -10.13
CA GLY A 149 -3.61 17.51 -10.31
C GLY A 149 -2.62 17.83 -9.18
N ILE A 150 -2.17 16.84 -8.42
CA ILE A 150 -1.18 16.97 -7.35
C ILE A 150 0.22 16.87 -7.95
N GLU A 151 1.08 17.86 -7.67
CA GLU A 151 2.46 17.91 -8.15
C GLU A 151 3.32 16.86 -7.43
N LEU A 152 4.11 16.10 -8.21
CA LEU A 152 5.01 15.06 -7.70
C LEU A 152 6.39 15.65 -7.40
N VAL A 153 6.86 15.51 -6.16
CA VAL A 153 8.22 15.87 -5.75
C VAL A 153 9.00 14.60 -5.46
N THR A 154 10.05 14.33 -6.24
CA THR A 154 10.77 13.06 -6.14
C THR A 154 11.88 13.10 -5.09
N VAL A 155 12.06 11.97 -4.40
CA VAL A 155 13.22 11.73 -3.51
C VAL A 155 13.82 10.37 -3.83
N PRO A 156 15.16 10.19 -3.77
CA PRO A 156 15.75 8.89 -4.06
C PRO A 156 15.43 7.89 -2.94
N ILE A 157 15.27 6.63 -3.32
CA ILE A 157 15.23 5.51 -2.39
C ILE A 157 16.64 4.92 -2.21
N LEU A 158 17.06 4.76 -0.97
CA LEU A 158 18.32 4.15 -0.54
C LEU A 158 18.06 2.71 -0.07
N GLU A 159 19.12 1.99 0.31
CA GLU A 159 19.00 0.61 0.82
C GLU A 159 18.10 0.50 2.05
N THR A 160 18.05 1.54 2.88
CA THR A 160 17.29 1.59 4.14
C THR A 160 15.93 2.31 4.01
N GLY A 161 15.48 2.63 2.79
CA GLY A 161 14.27 3.42 2.52
C GLY A 161 14.57 4.79 1.89
N PRO A 162 13.61 5.72 1.84
CA PRO A 162 13.80 7.04 1.21
C PRO A 162 14.95 7.81 1.87
N ASP A 163 15.59 8.70 1.10
CA ASP A 163 16.51 9.71 1.63
C ASP A 163 15.75 10.65 2.58
N MET A 164 15.84 10.36 3.87
CA MET A 164 15.07 11.06 4.89
C MET A 164 15.57 12.49 5.14
N ASP A 165 16.83 12.82 4.80
CA ASP A 165 17.32 14.19 4.92
C ASP A 165 16.63 15.07 3.87
N ALA A 166 16.48 14.56 2.64
CA ALA A 166 15.71 15.22 1.59
C ALA A 166 14.21 15.32 1.92
N VAL A 167 13.62 14.24 2.46
CA VAL A 167 12.20 14.23 2.89
C VAL A 167 11.95 15.28 3.97
N GLU A 168 12.75 15.30 5.04
CA GLU A 168 12.54 16.22 6.15
C GLU A 168 12.76 17.69 5.75
N ALA A 169 13.69 17.96 4.83
CA ALA A 169 13.86 19.31 4.27
C ALA A 169 12.61 19.75 3.48
N LEU A 170 12.10 18.89 2.58
CA LEU A 170 10.88 19.19 1.82
C LEU A 170 9.67 19.44 2.71
N VAL A 171 9.47 18.58 3.72
CA VAL A 171 8.34 18.70 4.65
C VAL A 171 8.44 20.00 5.48
N ARG A 172 9.65 20.44 5.85
CA ARG A 172 9.85 21.65 6.66
C ARG A 172 9.75 22.95 5.85
N ASP A 173 10.31 22.94 4.65
CA ASP A 173 10.60 24.17 3.90
C ASP A 173 9.56 24.48 2.81
N ASP A 174 8.78 23.48 2.36
CA ASP A 174 7.74 23.67 1.35
C ASP A 174 6.31 23.59 1.96
N PRO A 175 5.61 24.73 2.12
CA PRO A 175 4.31 24.77 2.74
C PRO A 175 3.19 24.15 1.90
N TYR A 176 3.46 23.71 0.66
CA TYR A 176 2.49 23.05 -0.22
C TYR A 176 2.59 21.52 -0.19
N VAL A 177 3.57 20.96 0.52
CA VAL A 177 3.66 19.52 0.74
C VAL A 177 2.53 19.06 1.66
N ARG A 178 1.68 18.17 1.15
CA ARG A 178 0.51 17.62 1.87
C ARG A 178 0.56 16.13 2.08
N GLY A 179 1.48 15.42 1.44
CA GLY A 179 1.67 14.02 1.75
C GLY A 179 2.90 13.37 1.16
N MET A 180 3.05 12.10 1.50
CA MET A 180 4.15 11.26 1.05
C MET A 180 3.66 9.84 0.78
N TRP A 181 4.06 9.26 -0.35
CA TRP A 181 3.86 7.84 -0.62
C TRP A 181 4.97 6.99 -0.03
N CYS A 182 4.61 5.83 0.52
CA CYS A 182 5.56 4.84 1.03
C CYS A 182 5.11 3.43 0.65
N VAL A 183 6.02 2.62 0.10
CA VAL A 183 5.91 1.15 0.08
C VAL A 183 7.05 0.61 0.97
N PRO A 184 6.79 0.35 2.26
CA PRO A 184 7.83 0.31 3.28
C PRO A 184 8.47 -1.06 3.47
N ARG A 185 7.78 -2.14 3.09
CA ARG A 185 8.31 -3.51 3.13
C ARG A 185 8.29 -4.09 1.73
N PHE A 186 9.40 -4.67 1.29
CA PHE A 186 9.57 -5.22 -0.06
C PHE A 186 9.12 -4.21 -1.13
N SER A 187 9.69 -3.00 -1.05
CA SER A 187 9.24 -1.84 -1.80
C SER A 187 9.07 -2.14 -3.30
N ASN A 188 7.98 -1.67 -3.91
CA ASN A 188 7.80 -1.79 -5.35
C ASN A 188 8.46 -0.59 -6.05
N PRO A 189 9.51 -0.77 -6.87
CA PRO A 189 10.08 -2.03 -7.36
C PRO A 189 11.39 -2.47 -6.69
N THR A 190 11.97 -1.69 -5.77
CA THR A 190 13.36 -1.87 -5.31
C THR A 190 13.58 -3.07 -4.39
N GLY A 191 12.54 -3.60 -3.78
CA GLY A 191 12.58 -4.70 -2.82
C GLY A 191 13.09 -4.32 -1.42
N CYS A 192 13.50 -3.06 -1.19
CA CYS A 192 14.03 -2.66 0.11
C CYS A 192 12.98 -2.75 1.23
N VAL A 193 13.45 -2.94 2.46
CA VAL A 193 12.65 -2.84 3.68
C VAL A 193 13.16 -1.64 4.45
N TYR A 194 12.27 -0.72 4.81
CA TYR A 194 12.65 0.49 5.52
C TYR A 194 13.25 0.11 6.88
N SER A 195 14.40 0.69 7.21
CA SER A 195 15.06 0.46 8.49
C SER A 195 14.25 1.05 9.65
N ASP A 196 14.44 0.53 10.87
CA ASP A 196 13.78 1.06 12.08
C ASP A 196 14.00 2.58 12.23
N ALA A 197 15.22 3.06 11.96
CA ALA A 197 15.56 4.48 11.98
C ALA A 197 14.74 5.28 10.94
N THR A 198 14.58 4.74 9.74
CA THR A 198 13.75 5.35 8.69
C THR A 198 12.28 5.40 9.11
N VAL A 199 11.74 4.30 9.66
CA VAL A 199 10.35 4.24 10.12
C VAL A 199 10.10 5.26 11.23
N GLU A 200 11.01 5.38 12.21
CA GLU A 200 10.88 6.36 13.28
C GLU A 200 10.95 7.81 12.75
N ARG A 201 11.85 8.11 11.81
CA ARG A 201 11.93 9.44 11.18
C ARG A 201 10.65 9.78 10.44
N ILE A 202 10.07 8.83 9.68
CA ILE A 202 8.78 9.02 9.00
C ILE A 202 7.65 9.27 10.00
N ALA A 203 7.62 8.54 11.13
CA ALA A 203 6.64 8.75 12.18
C ALA A 203 6.69 10.17 12.77
N LYS A 204 7.86 10.83 12.76
CA LYS A 204 8.05 12.19 13.27
C LYS A 204 7.69 13.29 12.27
N LEU A 205 7.40 12.96 11.01
CA LEU A 205 7.11 14.00 10.00
C LEU A 205 5.94 14.89 10.39
N GLY A 206 4.90 14.33 11.03
CA GLY A 206 3.77 15.11 11.54
C GLY A 206 4.13 16.21 12.55
N LEU A 207 5.33 16.19 13.16
CA LEU A 207 5.81 17.23 14.07
C LEU A 207 6.39 18.45 13.35
N ILE A 208 6.81 18.29 12.10
CA ILE A 208 7.48 19.33 11.30
C ILE A 208 6.72 19.68 10.03
N ALA A 209 5.69 18.91 9.70
CA ALA A 209 4.90 19.08 8.50
C ALA A 209 3.92 20.25 8.59
N PRO A 210 3.50 20.80 7.45
CA PRO A 210 2.35 21.69 7.39
C PRO A 210 1.09 21.00 7.93
N ASP A 211 0.10 21.81 8.31
CA ASP A 211 -1.19 21.32 8.76
C ASP A 211 -1.82 20.36 7.73
N HIS A 212 -2.42 19.29 8.24
CA HIS A 212 -3.13 18.26 7.45
C HIS A 212 -2.24 17.43 6.49
N PHE A 213 -0.93 17.38 6.74
CA PHE A 213 -0.03 16.44 6.06
C PHE A 213 -0.34 14.98 6.40
N ILE A 214 -0.28 14.09 5.40
CA ILE A 214 -0.48 12.65 5.61
C ILE A 214 0.62 11.78 4.95
N VAL A 215 1.05 10.76 5.67
CA VAL A 215 1.88 9.67 5.15
C VAL A 215 0.95 8.55 4.67
N MET A 216 1.06 8.23 3.39
CA MET A 216 0.38 7.12 2.75
C MET A 216 1.25 5.87 2.84
N TRP A 217 1.07 5.11 3.92
CA TRP A 217 1.86 3.94 4.26
C TRP A 217 1.29 2.66 3.65
N ASP A 218 1.54 2.45 2.36
CA ASP A 218 1.09 1.28 1.60
C ASP A 218 1.93 0.05 1.91
N ASN A 219 1.55 -0.69 2.96
CA ASN A 219 2.18 -1.95 3.33
C ASN A 219 1.63 -3.12 2.48
N ALA A 220 1.56 -2.94 1.16
CA ALA A 220 1.06 -3.90 0.18
C ALA A 220 1.72 -5.28 0.30
N TYR A 221 2.97 -5.33 0.76
CA TYR A 221 3.76 -6.54 0.89
C TYR A 221 3.98 -7.00 2.35
N ALA A 222 3.09 -6.60 3.27
CA ALA A 222 3.20 -6.84 4.72
C ALA A 222 3.54 -8.29 5.12
N VAL A 223 3.08 -9.29 4.37
CA VAL A 223 3.28 -10.73 4.66
C VAL A 223 3.89 -11.52 3.51
N HIS A 224 4.46 -10.85 2.50
CA HIS A 224 4.84 -11.47 1.22
C HIS A 224 6.32 -11.88 1.21
N THR A 225 6.73 -12.64 2.21
CA THR A 225 8.12 -13.11 2.35
C THR A 225 8.45 -14.21 1.35
N LEU A 226 9.66 -14.20 0.79
CA LEU A 226 10.18 -15.31 -0.02
C LEU A 226 11.00 -16.32 0.78
N TYR A 227 11.49 -15.90 1.96
CA TYR A 227 12.35 -16.68 2.85
C TYR A 227 11.91 -16.45 4.31
N ASP A 228 12.15 -17.43 5.18
CA ASP A 228 11.73 -17.40 6.59
C ASP A 228 12.44 -16.29 7.41
N ASP A 229 13.66 -15.93 7.01
CA ASP A 229 14.51 -14.92 7.66
C ASP A 229 14.38 -13.51 7.03
N ALA A 230 13.38 -13.31 6.17
CA ALA A 230 13.18 -12.03 5.50
C ALA A 230 13.03 -10.87 6.50
N PRO A 231 13.65 -9.70 6.24
CA PRO A 231 13.62 -8.57 7.16
C PRO A 231 12.21 -8.16 7.56
N LYS A 232 12.03 -7.88 8.85
CA LYS A 232 10.78 -7.36 9.41
C LYS A 232 10.73 -5.85 9.23
N LEU A 233 9.53 -5.31 9.14
CA LEU A 233 9.28 -3.88 9.17
C LEU A 233 8.87 -3.48 10.59
N ALA A 234 9.46 -2.41 11.13
CA ALA A 234 9.04 -1.86 12.41
C ALA A 234 7.61 -1.31 12.37
N SER A 235 6.95 -1.26 13.53
CA SER A 235 5.58 -0.72 13.62
C SER A 235 5.62 0.81 13.52
N ILE A 236 5.17 1.35 12.37
CA ILE A 236 4.98 2.80 12.20
C ILE A 236 4.01 3.36 13.24
N ARG A 237 2.97 2.60 13.60
CA ARG A 237 1.97 2.97 14.60
C ARG A 237 2.61 3.17 15.98
N ALA A 238 3.50 2.25 16.40
CA ALA A 238 4.15 2.35 17.71
C ALA A 238 5.01 3.63 17.82
N TYR A 239 5.75 3.98 16.77
CA TYR A 239 6.50 5.23 16.75
C TYR A 239 5.58 6.46 16.69
N CYS A 240 4.49 6.42 15.93
CA CYS A 240 3.55 7.54 15.90
C CYS A 240 2.85 7.77 17.24
N GLU A 241 2.53 6.71 17.97
CA GLU A 241 2.00 6.81 19.34
C GLU A 241 3.02 7.40 20.31
N GLN A 242 4.29 7.00 20.21
CA GLN A 242 5.38 7.57 21.01
C GLN A 242 5.58 9.08 20.76
N HIS A 243 5.41 9.53 19.51
CA HIS A 243 5.66 10.91 19.10
C HIS A 243 4.40 11.77 19.02
N GLY A 244 3.21 11.21 19.27
CA GLY A 244 1.94 11.95 19.23
C GLY A 244 1.46 12.33 17.82
N THR A 245 1.81 11.53 16.81
CA THR A 245 1.58 11.82 15.37
C THR A 245 0.65 10.82 14.69
N LEU A 246 -0.19 10.10 15.43
CA LEU A 246 -1.09 9.08 14.86
C LEU A 246 -2.00 9.61 13.73
N ASP A 247 -2.39 10.89 13.81
CA ASP A 247 -3.24 11.53 12.81
C ASP A 247 -2.54 11.76 11.46
N SER A 248 -1.20 11.69 11.39
CA SER A 248 -0.45 11.93 10.16
C SER A 248 -0.19 10.67 9.34
N VAL A 249 -0.75 9.50 9.68
CA VAL A 249 -0.47 8.24 8.97
C VAL A 249 -1.76 7.50 8.62
N PHE A 250 -1.87 7.10 7.36
CA PHE A 250 -2.79 6.07 6.90
C PHE A 250 -2.01 4.85 6.45
N GLN A 251 -2.22 3.72 7.10
CA GLN A 251 -1.61 2.44 6.73
C GLN A 251 -2.58 1.60 5.92
N TYR A 252 -2.12 1.01 4.82
CA TYR A 252 -2.95 0.22 3.91
C TYR A 252 -2.43 -1.21 3.76
N GLY A 253 -3.34 -2.13 3.45
CA GLY A 253 -3.00 -3.47 3.02
C GLY A 253 -4.12 -4.11 2.19
N SER A 254 -3.81 -5.24 1.58
CA SER A 254 -4.75 -5.98 0.74
C SER A 254 -4.39 -7.47 0.71
N THR A 255 -5.38 -8.31 0.46
CA THR A 255 -5.17 -9.73 0.13
C THR A 255 -4.98 -9.98 -1.37
N SER A 256 -4.83 -8.96 -2.22
CA SER A 256 -4.75 -9.12 -3.68
C SER A 256 -3.61 -10.04 -4.14
N LYS A 257 -2.51 -10.13 -3.40
CA LYS A 257 -1.39 -11.05 -3.65
C LYS A 257 -1.27 -12.16 -2.58
N VAL A 258 -2.35 -12.35 -1.81
CA VAL A 258 -2.52 -13.42 -0.83
C VAL A 258 -3.57 -14.43 -1.33
N THR A 259 -4.71 -13.92 -1.83
CA THR A 259 -5.82 -14.71 -2.37
C THR A 259 -6.03 -14.46 -3.85
N PHE A 260 -7.04 -13.67 -4.22
CA PHE A 260 -7.40 -13.39 -5.60
C PHE A 260 -7.13 -11.92 -5.95
N ALA A 261 -6.24 -11.67 -6.91
CA ALA A 261 -5.95 -10.32 -7.40
C ALA A 261 -7.20 -9.72 -8.05
N GLY A 262 -7.79 -8.70 -7.40
CA GLY A 262 -9.03 -8.05 -7.83
C GLY A 262 -10.32 -8.64 -7.23
N ALA A 263 -10.25 -9.69 -6.41
CA ALA A 263 -11.40 -10.22 -5.66
C ALA A 263 -11.06 -10.48 -4.18
N GLY A 264 -9.96 -9.89 -3.71
CA GLY A 264 -9.53 -9.94 -2.32
C GLY A 264 -10.32 -9.00 -1.41
N VAL A 265 -9.72 -8.71 -0.26
CA VAL A 265 -10.19 -7.72 0.71
C VAL A 265 -9.10 -6.66 0.89
N ALA A 266 -9.50 -5.40 0.84
CA ALA A 266 -8.67 -4.26 1.16
C ALA A 266 -9.01 -3.73 2.55
N PHE A 267 -8.02 -3.15 3.21
CA PHE A 267 -8.19 -2.61 4.55
C PHE A 267 -7.19 -1.48 4.77
N LEU A 268 -7.57 -0.57 5.67
CA LEU A 268 -6.71 0.51 6.13
C LEU A 268 -6.74 0.60 7.64
N SER A 269 -5.74 1.27 8.19
CA SER A 269 -5.66 1.65 9.59
C SER A 269 -5.18 3.08 9.72
N SER A 270 -5.73 3.80 10.70
CA SER A 270 -5.31 5.15 11.06
C SER A 270 -5.82 5.48 12.47
N SER A 271 -5.62 6.72 12.92
CA SER A 271 -6.12 7.18 14.21
C SER A 271 -7.66 7.14 14.30
N PRO A 272 -8.24 7.11 15.52
CA PRO A 272 -9.69 7.18 15.69
C PRO A 272 -10.33 8.39 15.01
N ALA A 273 -9.67 9.55 15.01
CA ALA A 273 -10.17 10.77 14.37
C ALA A 273 -10.20 10.63 12.84
N ASN A 274 -9.15 10.06 12.24
CA ASN A 274 -9.11 9.80 10.80
C ASN A 274 -10.13 8.75 10.37
N LEU A 275 -10.32 7.70 11.17
CA LEU A 275 -11.32 6.67 10.87
C LEU A 275 -12.74 7.20 10.96
N GLN A 276 -13.04 8.04 11.96
CA GLN A 276 -14.35 8.69 12.06
C GLN A 276 -14.62 9.60 10.86
N ALA A 277 -13.66 10.44 10.48
CA ALA A 277 -13.80 11.33 9.33
C ALA A 277 -14.02 10.54 8.02
N LEU A 278 -13.28 9.45 7.82
CA LEU A 278 -13.47 8.56 6.68
C LEU A 278 -14.82 7.84 6.72
N GLU A 279 -15.28 7.38 7.89
CA GLU A 279 -16.58 6.75 8.04
C GLU A 279 -17.72 7.71 7.66
N ASP A 280 -17.66 8.95 8.14
CA ASP A 280 -18.65 9.98 7.82
C ASP A 280 -18.67 10.29 6.32
N HIS A 281 -17.51 10.38 5.67
CA HIS A 281 -17.40 10.58 4.23
C HIS A 281 -17.91 9.36 3.42
N LEU A 282 -17.52 8.15 3.82
CA LEU A 282 -17.92 6.91 3.15
C LEU A 282 -19.42 6.64 3.23
N ALA A 283 -20.11 7.15 4.26
CA ALA A 283 -21.55 6.99 4.42
C ALA A 283 -22.37 7.57 3.26
N TYR A 284 -21.79 8.52 2.51
CA TYR A 284 -22.39 9.07 1.29
C TYR A 284 -22.04 8.27 0.03
N GLN A 285 -20.91 7.56 0.02
CA GLN A 285 -20.44 6.80 -1.14
C GLN A 285 -21.02 5.39 -1.21
N THR A 286 -21.24 4.76 -0.05
CA THR A 286 -21.63 3.35 0.01
C THR A 286 -22.41 3.02 1.29
N ILE A 287 -23.29 2.03 1.20
CA ILE A 287 -23.98 1.45 2.37
C ILE A 287 -23.02 0.55 3.18
N GLY A 288 -21.91 0.13 2.57
CA GLY A 288 -20.87 -0.67 3.20
C GLY A 288 -20.19 -1.64 2.23
N PRO A 289 -19.07 -2.25 2.65
CA PRO A 289 -18.31 -3.21 1.86
C PRO A 289 -19.01 -4.57 1.72
N ASP A 290 -18.48 -5.43 0.84
CA ASP A 290 -18.94 -6.81 0.66
C ASP A 290 -18.58 -7.69 1.88
N LYS A 291 -19.52 -7.78 2.83
CA LYS A 291 -19.38 -8.61 4.03
C LYS A 291 -19.36 -10.12 3.74
N VAL A 292 -19.96 -10.56 2.64
CA VAL A 292 -19.91 -11.98 2.24
C VAL A 292 -18.48 -12.34 1.88
N ASN A 293 -17.80 -11.51 1.08
CA ASN A 293 -16.40 -11.74 0.73
C ASN A 293 -15.45 -11.62 1.93
N GLN A 294 -15.71 -10.67 2.84
CA GLN A 294 -14.97 -10.59 4.11
C GLN A 294 -15.08 -11.87 4.92
N LEU A 295 -16.30 -12.40 5.09
CA LEU A 295 -16.53 -13.64 5.84
C LEU A 295 -15.84 -14.85 5.17
N ARG A 296 -15.84 -14.93 3.82
CA ARG A 296 -15.08 -15.95 3.08
C ARG A 296 -13.59 -15.90 3.42
N HIS A 297 -13.01 -14.71 3.39
CA HIS A 297 -11.60 -14.50 3.71
C HIS A 297 -11.27 -14.80 5.16
N VAL A 298 -12.11 -14.41 6.12
CA VAL A 298 -11.92 -14.77 7.53
C VAL A 298 -11.95 -16.29 7.73
N LYS A 299 -12.90 -16.99 7.11
CA LYS A 299 -12.95 -18.46 7.20
C LYS A 299 -11.74 -19.13 6.55
N PHE A 300 -11.26 -18.59 5.43
CA PHE A 300 -10.15 -19.15 4.68
C PHE A 300 -8.81 -18.94 5.41
N LEU A 301 -8.49 -17.69 5.74
CA LEU A 301 -7.22 -17.30 6.35
C LEU A 301 -7.15 -17.57 7.87
N ARG A 302 -8.31 -17.81 8.50
CA ARG A 302 -8.48 -18.11 9.92
C ARG A 302 -7.83 -17.02 10.78
N ASP A 303 -7.28 -17.37 11.95
CA ASP A 303 -6.64 -16.43 12.89
C ASP A 303 -5.31 -15.81 12.40
N GLY A 304 -5.01 -15.91 11.12
CA GLY A 304 -3.78 -15.42 10.49
C GLY A 304 -2.73 -16.51 10.29
N THR A 305 -3.03 -17.77 10.63
CA THR A 305 -2.09 -18.90 10.54
C THR A 305 -1.65 -19.24 9.12
N GLN A 306 -2.39 -18.76 8.11
CA GLN A 306 -2.09 -18.95 6.69
C GLN A 306 -1.53 -17.71 6.00
N LEU A 307 -1.31 -16.59 6.70
CA LEU A 307 -0.93 -15.32 6.04
C LEU A 307 0.47 -15.31 5.45
N ALA A 308 1.36 -16.18 5.93
CA ALA A 308 2.76 -16.27 5.51
C ALA A 308 3.16 -17.71 5.12
N ARG A 309 2.20 -18.53 4.70
CA ARG A 309 2.41 -19.94 4.31
C ARG A 309 1.99 -20.18 2.87
#